data_AF-A0A6P0U9S0-F1
#
_entry.id   AF-A0A6P0U9S0-F1
#
_cell.length_a   1.000
_cell.length_b   1.000
_cell.length_c   1.000
_cell.angle_alpha   90.00
_cell.angle_beta   90.00
_cell.angle_gamma   90.00
#
_symmetry.space_group_name_H-M   'P 1'
#
loop_
_entity.id
_entity.type
_entity.pdbx_description
1 polymer ?
#
loop_
_entity_poly.entity_id
_entity_poly.type
_entity_poly.pdbx_seq_one_letter_code
_entity_poly.pdbx_strand_id
1 'polypeptide(L)'
;MEIATKINELQAQKLAFIQEKTQQNTDKIIRDALENYYEKVLKGSRNHLEKFNQLGFIGCIEAEPDLAENCEEILMKEMGE
;
A
#
# COMPACT_ATOMS: atom_id res chain seq x y z
N MET A 1 -13.05 -8.95 21.96
CA MET A 1 -14.24 -8.10 21.74
C MET A 1 -15.24 -8.92 20.95
N GLU A 2 -16.51 -8.93 21.36
CA GLU A 2 -17.58 -9.60 20.64
C GLU A 2 -18.38 -8.56 19.85
N ILE A 3 -18.72 -8.87 18.59
CA ILE A 3 -19.46 -7.97 17.70
C ILE A 3 -20.66 -8.73 17.16
N ALA A 4 -21.87 -8.24 17.44
CA ALA A 4 -23.09 -8.69 16.80
C ALA A 4 -23.47 -7.70 15.69
N THR A 5 -23.54 -8.17 14.44
CA THR A 5 -23.93 -7.35 13.29
C THR A 5 -25.02 -8.04 12.48
N LYS A 6 -25.89 -7.23 11.86
CA LYS A 6 -26.94 -7.73 10.96
C LYS A 6 -26.46 -7.57 9.52
N ILE A 7 -26.57 -8.64 8.74
CA ILE A 7 -26.32 -8.62 7.30
C ILE A 7 -27.63 -8.86 6.55
N ASN A 8 -27.73 -8.33 5.35
CA ASN A 8 -28.87 -8.59 4.47
C ASN A 8 -28.70 -9.92 3.70
N GLU A 9 -29.74 -10.32 2.99
CA GLU A 9 -29.76 -11.60 2.28
C GLU A 9 -28.70 -11.70 1.18
N LEU A 10 -28.46 -10.62 0.43
CA LEU A 10 -27.41 -10.57 -0.57
C LEU A 10 -26.01 -10.77 0.06
N GLN A 11 -25.77 -10.18 1.22
CA GLN A 11 -24.52 -10.37 1.97
C GLN A 11 -24.40 -11.80 2.49
N ALA A 12 -25.49 -12.41 2.95
CA ALA A 12 -25.51 -13.81 3.38
C ALA A 12 -25.17 -14.77 2.23
N GLN A 13 -25.72 -14.53 1.03
CA GLN A 13 -25.38 -15.30 -0.17
C GLN A 13 -23.91 -15.18 -0.54
N LYS A 14 -23.35 -13.96 -0.50
CA LYS A 14 -21.92 -13.73 -0.74
C LYS A 14 -21.04 -14.45 0.29
N LEU A 15 -21.43 -14.42 1.57
CA LEU A 15 -20.71 -15.12 2.62
C LEU A 15 -20.71 -16.64 2.38
N ALA A 16 -21.88 -17.23 2.05
CA ALA A 16 -22.00 -18.65 1.76
C ALA A 16 -21.11 -19.07 0.57
N PHE A 17 -21.09 -18.27 -0.50
CA PHE A 17 -20.22 -18.51 -1.65
C PHE A 17 -18.73 -18.50 -1.26
N ILE A 18 -18.29 -17.55 -0.43
CA ILE A 18 -16.90 -17.50 0.03
C ILE A 18 -16.57 -18.75 0.86
N GLN A 19 -17.46 -19.15 1.78
CA GLN A 19 -17.27 -20.36 2.59
C GLN A 19 -17.10 -21.61 1.73
N GLU A 20 -17.94 -21.78 0.70
CA GLU A 20 -17.85 -22.90 -0.23
C GLU A 20 -16.52 -22.93 -0.99
N LYS A 21 -16.07 -21.76 -1.48
CA LYS A 21 -14.85 -21.67 -2.30
C LYS A 21 -13.56 -21.76 -1.49
N THR A 22 -13.53 -21.22 -0.28
CA THR A 22 -12.31 -21.17 0.54
C THR A 22 -12.24 -22.27 1.59
N GLN A 23 -13.34 -23.00 1.83
CA GLN A 23 -13.47 -23.99 2.90
C GLN A 23 -13.19 -23.39 4.29
N GLN A 24 -13.36 -22.08 4.44
CA GLN A 24 -13.18 -21.37 5.69
C GLN A 24 -14.53 -21.21 6.42
N ASN A 25 -14.48 -21.21 7.74
CA ASN A 25 -15.64 -20.84 8.55
C ASN A 25 -15.85 -19.31 8.55
N THR A 26 -17.05 -18.88 8.94
CA THR A 26 -17.43 -17.47 9.00
C THR A 26 -16.44 -16.64 9.82
N ASP A 27 -16.01 -17.13 10.99
CA ASP A 27 -15.11 -16.37 11.86
C ASP A 27 -13.77 -16.06 11.20
N LYS A 28 -13.20 -17.04 10.48
CA LYS A 28 -11.94 -16.85 9.76
C LYS A 28 -12.12 -15.87 8.60
N ILE A 29 -13.21 -16.00 7.85
CA ILE A 29 -13.53 -15.07 6.75
C ILE A 29 -13.66 -13.63 7.26
N ILE A 30 -14.36 -13.41 8.38
CA ILE A 30 -14.53 -12.07 8.95
C ILE A 30 -13.20 -11.49 9.44
N ARG A 31 -12.35 -12.30 10.09
CA ARG A 31 -11.01 -11.86 10.50
C ARG A 31 -10.13 -11.49 9.30
N ASP A 32 -10.09 -12.35 8.28
CA ASP A 32 -9.30 -12.11 7.08
C ASP A 32 -9.83 -10.88 6.32
N ALA A 33 -11.14 -10.69 6.25
CA ALA A 33 -11.75 -9.52 5.61
C ALA A 33 -11.44 -8.21 6.37
N LEU A 34 -11.42 -8.25 7.71
CA LEU A 34 -11.05 -7.10 8.54
C LEU A 34 -9.59 -6.71 8.32
N GLU A 35 -8.67 -7.66 8.34
CA GLU A 35 -7.24 -7.41 8.09
C GLU A 35 -7.01 -6.81 6.70
N ASN A 36 -7.64 -7.40 5.68
CA ASN A 36 -7.57 -6.89 4.31
C ASN A 36 -8.14 -5.48 4.18
N TYR A 37 -9.25 -5.19 4.87
CA TYR A 37 -9.84 -3.85 4.86
C TYR A 37 -8.97 -2.84 5.60
N TYR A 38 -8.40 -3.22 6.75
CA TYR A 38 -7.45 -2.39 7.49
C TYR A 38 -6.24 -2.03 6.63
N GLU A 39 -5.61 -3.03 5.99
CA GLU A 39 -4.48 -2.80 5.07
C GLU A 39 -4.86 -1.90 3.89
N LYS A 40 -6.07 -2.02 3.36
CA LYS A 40 -6.56 -1.12 2.31
C LYS A 40 -6.68 0.32 2.79
N VAL A 41 -7.24 0.53 3.98
CA VAL A 41 -7.35 1.87 4.59
C VAL A 41 -5.97 2.43 4.91
N LEU A 42 -5.08 1.62 5.49
CA LEU A 42 -3.71 1.99 5.84
C LEU A 42 -2.85 2.31 4.61
N LYS A 43 -3.01 1.57 3.51
CA LYS A 43 -2.32 1.87 2.25
C LYS A 43 -2.87 3.13 1.57
N GLY A 44 -4.15 3.45 1.77
CA GLY A 44 -4.73 4.72 1.35
C GLY A 44 -4.27 5.91 2.20
N SER A 45 -3.91 5.68 3.46
CA SER A 45 -3.40 6.72 4.37
C SER A 45 -1.88 6.90 4.32
N ARG A 46 -1.12 5.85 3.99
CA ARG A 46 0.33 5.93 3.74
C ARG A 46 0.54 6.61 2.39
N ASN A 47 0.53 7.94 2.44
CA ASN A 47 0.99 8.83 1.38
C ASN A 47 2.30 8.23 0.82
N HIS A 48 2.41 8.10 -0.51
CA HIS A 48 3.55 7.45 -1.15
C HIS A 48 4.90 7.98 -0.63
N LEU A 49 4.89 9.26 -0.21
CA LEU A 49 5.96 9.95 0.49
C LEU A 49 6.47 9.22 1.76
N GLU A 50 5.62 8.67 2.61
CA GLU A 50 6.05 7.91 3.81
C GLU A 50 6.77 6.62 3.44
N LYS A 51 6.35 5.95 2.36
CA LYS A 51 7.05 4.75 1.86
C LYS A 51 8.40 5.11 1.25
N PHE A 52 8.49 6.21 0.50
CA PHE A 52 9.77 6.71 0.02
C PHE A 52 10.70 7.10 1.18
N ASN A 53 10.17 7.74 2.23
CA ASN A 53 10.91 8.05 3.46
C ASN A 53 11.43 6.78 4.17
N GLN A 54 10.59 5.76 4.33
CA GLN A 54 10.97 4.51 5.00
C GLN A 54 11.98 3.68 4.22
N LEU A 55 11.98 3.77 2.89
CA LEU A 55 12.96 3.10 2.02
C LEU A 55 14.30 3.85 1.94
N GLY A 56 14.46 4.96 2.68
CA GLY A 56 15.62 5.84 2.54
C GLY A 56 15.69 6.53 1.17
N PHE A 57 14.61 6.46 0.40
CA PHE A 57 14.48 7.03 -0.95
C PHE A 57 13.96 8.48 -0.86
N ILE A 58 14.53 9.24 0.08
CA ILE A 58 14.63 10.69 -0.03
C ILE A 58 16.12 10.97 -0.06
N GLY A 59 16.73 10.74 -1.22
CA GLY A 59 17.96 11.42 -1.56
C GLY A 59 17.58 12.87 -1.82
N CYS A 60 17.63 13.72 -0.80
CA CYS A 60 17.93 15.13 -1.05
C CYS A 60 19.35 15.15 -1.58
N ILE A 61 19.51 14.95 -2.88
CA ILE A 61 20.70 15.44 -3.55
C ILE A 61 20.59 16.96 -3.47
N GLU A 62 21.45 17.57 -2.66
CA GLU A 62 21.82 18.97 -2.87
C GLU A 62 22.50 19.01 -4.23
N ALA A 63 21.67 19.27 -5.22
CA ALA A 63 22.04 19.43 -6.59
C ALA A 63 22.00 20.92 -6.89
N GLU A 64 22.87 21.37 -7.79
CA GLU A 64 22.73 22.71 -8.35
C GLU A 64 21.31 22.83 -8.95
N PRO A 65 20.64 24.00 -8.85
CA PRO A 65 19.24 24.17 -9.27
C PRO A 65 18.98 23.74 -10.72
N ASP A 66 20.02 23.79 -11.53
CA ASP A 66 20.10 23.48 -12.96
C ASP A 66 20.70 22.09 -13.24
N LEU A 67 20.97 21.26 -12.22
CA LEU A 67 21.51 19.90 -12.42
C LEU A 67 20.63 19.06 -13.35
N ALA A 68 19.30 19.22 -13.31
CA ALA A 68 18.42 18.49 -14.21
C ALA A 68 18.59 18.91 -15.68
N GLU A 69 18.96 20.16 -15.93
CA GLU A 69 19.18 20.72 -17.27
C GLU A 69 20.62 20.46 -17.75
N ASN A 70 21.59 20.46 -16.83
CA ASN A 70 23.03 20.39 -17.11
C ASN A 70 23.68 19.08 -16.64
N CYS A 71 22.86 18.05 -16.36
CA CYS A 71 23.28 16.77 -15.77
C CYS A 71 24.42 16.12 -16.56
N GLU A 72 24.30 16.11 -17.87
CA GLU A 72 25.26 15.48 -18.78
C GLU A 72 26.61 16.20 -18.77
N GLU A 73 26.60 17.53 -18.84
CA GLU A 73 27.83 18.35 -18.79
C GLU A 73 28.55 18.22 -17.45
N ILE A 74 27.81 18.24 -16.34
CA ILE A 74 28.36 18.10 -14.99
C ILE A 74 28.98 16.71 -14.80
N LEU A 75 28.30 15.65 -15.25
CA LEU A 75 28.82 14.28 -15.17
C LEU A 75 30.07 14.07 -16.03
N MET A 76 30.10 14.63 -17.24
CA MET A 76 31.29 14.54 -18.12
C MET A 76 32.50 15.27 -17.53
N LYS A 77 32.29 16.44 -16.90
CA LYS A 77 33.35 17.22 -16.26
C LYS A 77 33.97 16.51 -15.06
N GLU A 78 33.16 15.82 -14.25
CA GLU A 78 33.63 15.06 -13.08
C GLU A 78 34.28 13.72 -13.48
N MET A 79 33.94 13.17 -14.64
CA MET A 79 34.51 11.92 -15.16
C MET A 79 35.84 12.08 -15.92
N GLY A 80 36.32 13.32 -16.11
CA GLY A 80 37.67 13.59 -16.60
C GLY A 80 37.97 13.01 -17.98
N GLU A 81 37.24 13.46 -19.00
CA GLU A 81 37.73 13.49 -20.39
C GLU A 81 38.09 14.91 -20.80
#